data_AF-A0A2S7N2U0-F1
#
_entry.id   AF-A0A2S7N2U0-F1
#
_cell.length_a   1.000
_cell.length_b   1.000
_cell.length_c   1.000
_cell.angle_alpha   90.00
_cell.angle_beta   90.00
_cell.angle_gamma   90.00
#
_symmetry.space_group_name_H-M   'P 1'
#
loop_
_entity.id
_entity.type
_entity.pdbx_description
1 polymer ?
#
loop_
_entity_poly.entity_id
_entity_poly.type
_entity_poly.pdbx_seq_one_letter_code
_entity_poly.pdbx_strand_id
1 'polypeptide(L)'
;MREFRYFTCTILIGFGFFYLLHSIDFPLFQPYYSWATLSIILGLAFLLQSRFGGQADFLLPGVFFTGYGLHQYIAGKLAYWPGEQVVIFLLFGLGFLLIYLKKGVGKGAGILFIIISVLLIFYEKILDFFGISNYAEAFSAYWPVALILTGLFILYKKK
;
A
#
# COMPACT_ATOMS: atom_id res chain seq x y z
N MET A 1 4.02 9.88 28.10
CA MET A 1 3.48 8.75 27.31
C MET A 1 3.10 9.29 25.94
N ARG A 2 3.43 8.59 24.83
CA ARG A 2 2.93 9.00 23.51
C ARG A 2 1.47 8.57 23.41
N GLU A 3 0.57 9.52 23.58
CA GLU A 3 -0.88 9.28 23.56
C GLU A 3 -1.33 8.86 22.15
N PHE A 4 -2.05 7.75 22.04
CA PHE A 4 -2.71 7.27 20.82
C PHE A 4 -4.06 7.96 20.58
N ARG A 5 -4.21 9.21 21.07
CA ARG A 5 -5.49 9.91 21.13
C ARG A 5 -6.19 10.00 19.78
N TYR A 6 -5.49 10.44 18.74
CA TYR A 6 -6.11 10.62 17.41
C TYR A 6 -6.50 9.27 16.81
N PHE A 7 -5.63 8.26 16.93
CA PHE A 7 -5.94 6.91 16.49
C PHE A 7 -7.20 6.36 17.15
N THR A 8 -7.24 6.38 18.48
CA THR A 8 -8.36 5.84 19.27
C THR A 8 -9.66 6.60 18.96
N CYS A 9 -9.63 7.93 18.94
CA CYS A 9 -10.82 8.73 18.61
C CYS A 9 -11.30 8.46 17.18
N THR A 10 -10.40 8.39 16.20
CA THR A 10 -10.79 8.13 14.81
C THR A 10 -11.40 6.74 14.65
N ILE A 11 -10.86 5.71 15.30
CA ILE A 11 -11.44 4.36 15.23
C ILE A 11 -12.83 4.34 15.85
N LEU A 12 -12.99 4.90 17.06
CA LEU A 12 -14.28 4.89 17.74
C LEU A 12 -15.34 5.63 16.92
N ILE A 13 -15.00 6.80 16.37
CA ILE A 13 -15.91 7.56 15.50
C ILE A 13 -16.18 6.80 14.20
N GLY A 14 -15.14 6.34 13.50
CA GLY A 14 -15.27 5.72 12.19
C GLY A 14 -15.98 4.38 12.22
N PHE A 15 -15.60 3.49 13.14
CA PHE A 15 -16.30 2.21 13.32
C PHE A 15 -17.70 2.41 13.88
N GLY A 16 -17.88 3.34 14.83
CA GLY A 16 -19.22 3.69 15.33
C GLY A 16 -20.15 4.13 14.20
N PHE A 17 -19.67 5.02 13.32
CA PHE A 17 -20.43 5.47 12.16
C PHE A 17 -20.70 4.35 11.15
N PHE A 18 -19.69 3.51 10.86
CA PHE A 18 -19.83 2.36 9.97
C PHE A 18 -20.92 1.40 10.45
N TYR A 19 -20.84 0.96 11.72
CA TYR A 19 -21.81 0.02 12.27
C TYR A 19 -23.19 0.65 12.48
N LEU A 20 -23.25 1.96 12.79
CA LEU A 20 -24.53 2.67 12.84
C LEU A 20 -25.22 2.64 11.46
N LEU A 21 -24.53 3.04 10.40
CA LEU A 21 -25.07 3.00 9.04
C LEU A 21 -25.47 1.58 8.61
N HIS A 22 -24.64 0.59 8.95
CA HIS A 22 -24.93 -0.81 8.69
C HIS A 22 -26.20 -1.28 9.42
N SER A 23 -26.37 -0.88 10.68
CA SER A 23 -27.51 -1.32 11.51
C SER A 23 -28.86 -0.76 11.04
N ILE A 24 -28.86 0.44 10.45
CA ILE A 24 -30.07 1.05 9.86
C ILE A 24 -30.25 0.67 8.38
N ASP A 25 -29.42 -0.23 7.86
CA ASP A 25 -29.46 -0.77 6.49
C ASP A 25 -29.43 0.32 5.39
N PHE A 26 -28.69 1.41 5.62
CA PHE A 26 -28.79 2.59 4.76
C PHE A 26 -28.45 2.28 3.28
N PRO A 27 -29.40 2.38 2.32
CA PRO A 27 -29.26 1.78 0.99
C PRO A 27 -28.05 2.27 0.18
N LEU A 28 -27.70 3.55 0.29
CA LEU A 28 -26.58 4.14 -0.44
C LEU A 28 -25.22 3.57 -0.03
N PHE A 29 -25.11 2.99 1.17
CA PHE A 29 -23.86 2.48 1.72
C PHE A 29 -23.70 0.96 1.62
N GLN A 30 -24.70 0.24 1.09
CA GLN A 30 -24.68 -1.21 0.93
C GLN A 30 -23.40 -1.76 0.28
N PRO A 31 -22.90 -1.20 -0.84
CA PRO A 31 -21.67 -1.70 -1.49
C PRO A 31 -20.40 -1.50 -0.65
N TYR A 32 -20.47 -0.66 0.38
CA TYR A 32 -19.34 -0.25 1.22
C TYR A 32 -19.33 -0.94 2.58
N TYR A 33 -20.33 -1.76 2.90
CA TYR A 33 -20.34 -2.61 4.10
C TYR A 33 -19.41 -3.82 3.95
N SER A 34 -18.11 -3.54 3.85
CA SER A 34 -17.09 -4.56 3.66
C SER A 34 -15.85 -4.30 4.49
N TRP A 35 -15.01 -5.32 4.58
CA TRP A 35 -13.69 -5.23 5.22
C TRP A 35 -12.81 -4.12 4.61
N ALA A 36 -12.99 -3.81 3.32
CA ALA A 36 -12.25 -2.75 2.65
C ALA A 36 -12.53 -1.37 3.28
N THR A 37 -13.78 -1.06 3.63
CA THR A 37 -14.10 0.20 4.34
C THR A 37 -13.51 0.23 5.74
N LEU A 38 -13.59 -0.87 6.49
CA LEU A 38 -12.95 -0.95 7.82
C LEU A 38 -11.43 -0.75 7.73
N SER A 39 -10.79 -1.34 6.72
CA SER A 39 -9.37 -1.15 6.41
C SER A 39 -9.06 0.32 6.09
N ILE A 40 -9.91 1.00 5.31
CA ILE A 40 -9.75 2.44 5.03
C ILE A 40 -9.85 3.26 6.32
N ILE A 41 -10.85 3.00 7.17
CA ILE A 41 -11.04 3.71 8.44
C ILE A 41 -9.81 3.52 9.35
N LEU A 42 -9.30 2.29 9.46
CA LEU A 42 -8.11 1.97 10.23
C LEU A 42 -6.87 2.69 9.68
N GLY A 43 -6.69 2.68 8.36
CA GLY A 43 -5.60 3.40 7.71
C GLY A 43 -5.67 4.91 7.92
N LEU A 44 -6.86 5.50 7.82
CA LEU A 44 -7.08 6.92 8.10
C LEU A 44 -6.76 7.27 9.56
N ALA A 45 -7.12 6.40 10.52
CA ALA A 45 -6.75 6.58 11.92
C ALA A 45 -5.23 6.62 12.12
N PHE A 46 -4.49 5.73 11.48
CA PHE A 46 -3.03 5.75 11.50
C PHE A 46 -2.43 7.00 10.83
N LEU A 47 -2.98 7.42 9.68
CA LEU A 47 -2.54 8.64 8.99
C LEU A 47 -2.78 9.90 9.84
N LEU A 48 -3.94 10.00 10.49
CA LEU A 48 -4.28 11.09 11.41
C LEU A 48 -3.37 11.09 12.65
N GLN A 49 -3.11 9.92 13.23
CA GLN A 49 -2.17 9.79 14.35
C GLN A 49 -0.73 10.16 13.94
N SER A 50 -0.31 9.82 12.72
CA SER A 50 0.98 10.28 12.21
C SER A 50 1.02 11.79 12.10
N ARG A 51 0.00 12.40 11.47
CA ARG A 51 -0.03 13.84 11.19
C ARG A 51 -0.15 14.66 12.46
N PHE A 52 -1.18 14.42 13.25
CA PHE A 52 -1.53 15.22 14.42
C PHE A 52 -0.89 14.73 15.72
N GLY A 53 -0.64 13.42 15.83
CA GLY A 53 0.08 12.84 16.96
C GLY A 53 1.61 12.90 16.82
N GLY A 54 2.14 13.44 15.70
CA GLY A 54 3.58 13.61 15.45
C GLY A 54 4.36 12.32 15.23
N GLN A 55 3.69 11.16 15.14
CA GLN A 55 4.32 9.85 15.16
C GLN A 55 4.43 9.28 13.74
N ALA A 56 5.48 9.67 13.02
CA ALA A 56 5.64 9.28 11.62
C ALA A 56 5.70 7.76 11.38
N ASP A 57 5.96 6.96 12.41
CA ASP A 57 5.95 5.48 12.31
C ASP A 57 4.57 4.94 11.95
N PHE A 58 3.48 5.70 12.17
CA PHE A 58 2.15 5.35 11.71
C PHE A 58 1.88 5.66 10.23
N LEU A 59 2.80 6.33 9.52
CA LEU A 59 2.64 6.55 8.07
C LEU A 59 2.56 5.23 7.32
N LEU A 60 3.46 4.29 7.61
CA LEU A 60 3.51 3.02 6.89
C LEU A 60 2.21 2.20 7.05
N PRO A 61 1.74 1.87 8.28
CA PRO A 61 0.47 1.17 8.43
C PRO A 61 -0.70 2.00 7.89
N GLY A 62 -0.68 3.33 8.02
CA GLY A 62 -1.73 4.18 7.48
C GLY A 62 -1.87 4.10 5.95
N VAL A 63 -0.75 4.26 5.23
CA VAL A 63 -0.70 4.12 3.78
C VAL A 63 -1.10 2.71 3.35
N PHE A 64 -0.61 1.69 4.07
CA PHE A 64 -0.90 0.29 3.74
C PHE A 64 -2.39 -0.02 3.87
N PHE A 65 -3.02 0.24 5.03
CA PHE A 65 -4.42 -0.09 5.25
C PHE A 65 -5.38 0.74 4.39
N THR A 66 -5.12 2.04 4.23
CA THR A 66 -5.92 2.90 3.35
C THR A 66 -5.77 2.48 1.89
N GLY A 67 -4.54 2.31 1.42
CA GLY A 67 -4.26 1.94 0.04
C GLY A 67 -4.77 0.55 -0.32
N TYR A 68 -4.66 -0.42 0.59
CA TYR A 68 -5.21 -1.76 0.40
C TYR A 68 -6.74 -1.76 0.36
N GLY A 69 -7.39 -1.02 1.27
CA GLY A 69 -8.84 -0.90 1.24
C GLY A 69 -9.34 -0.20 -0.04
N LEU A 70 -8.65 0.84 -0.51
CA LEU A 70 -8.94 1.46 -1.80
C LEU A 70 -8.71 0.51 -2.97
N HIS A 71 -7.62 -0.26 -2.94
CA HIS A 71 -7.33 -1.28 -3.95
C HIS A 71 -8.49 -2.26 -4.10
N GLN A 72 -9.07 -2.75 -3.00
CA GLN A 72 -10.20 -3.69 -3.05
C GLN A 72 -11.45 -3.09 -3.71
N TYR A 73 -11.65 -1.77 -3.65
CA TYR A 73 -12.77 -1.10 -4.35
C TYR A 73 -12.52 -0.85 -5.84
N ILE A 74 -11.25 -0.80 -6.25
CA ILE A 74 -10.81 -0.47 -7.62
C ILE A 74 -10.48 -1.75 -8.40
N ALA A 75 -9.98 -2.78 -7.73
CA ALA A 75 -9.62 -4.06 -8.30
C ALA A 75 -10.83 -4.66 -9.04
N GLY A 76 -10.59 -5.15 -10.27
CA GLY A 76 -11.62 -5.69 -11.14
C GLY A 76 -12.49 -4.64 -11.87
N LYS A 77 -12.38 -3.34 -11.55
CA LYS A 77 -13.10 -2.27 -12.27
C LYS A 77 -12.27 -1.59 -13.35
N LEU A 78 -10.94 -1.70 -13.27
CA LEU A 78 -10.00 -1.12 -14.22
C LEU A 78 -9.18 -2.24 -14.87
N ALA A 79 -9.20 -2.32 -16.20
CA ALA A 79 -8.55 -3.40 -16.95
C ALA A 79 -7.04 -3.52 -16.71
N TYR A 80 -6.36 -2.41 -16.44
CA TYR A 80 -4.91 -2.35 -16.22
C TYR A 80 -4.52 -2.19 -14.75
N TRP A 81 -5.46 -2.40 -13.82
CA TRP A 81 -5.14 -2.24 -12.41
C TRP A 81 -4.28 -3.42 -11.93
N PRO A 82 -3.14 -3.15 -11.26
CA PRO A 82 -2.25 -4.21 -10.80
C PRO A 82 -2.93 -5.16 -9.83
N GLY A 83 -2.47 -6.41 -9.80
CA GLY A 83 -2.87 -7.39 -8.80
C GLY A 83 -2.34 -7.07 -7.39
N GLU A 84 -2.84 -7.78 -6.39
CA GLU A 84 -2.57 -7.54 -4.97
C GLU A 84 -1.07 -7.49 -4.64
N GLN A 85 -0.30 -8.44 -5.17
CA GLN A 85 1.14 -8.58 -4.94
C GLN A 85 1.92 -7.33 -5.37
N VAL A 86 1.58 -6.77 -6.54
CA VAL A 86 2.25 -5.60 -7.10
C VAL A 86 1.87 -4.33 -6.33
N VAL A 87 0.61 -4.22 -5.92
CA VAL A 87 0.15 -3.09 -5.11
C VAL A 87 0.81 -3.08 -3.74
N ILE A 88 1.09 -4.23 -3.12
CA ILE A 88 1.82 -4.27 -1.86
C ILE A 88 3.19 -3.58 -1.98
N PHE A 89 3.95 -3.86 -3.04
CA PHE A 89 5.22 -3.16 -3.28
C PHE A 89 5.03 -1.66 -3.46
N LEU A 90 4.01 -1.24 -4.20
CA LEU A 90 3.68 0.18 -4.37
C LEU A 90 3.37 0.85 -3.02
N LEU A 91 2.55 0.22 -2.18
CA LEU A 91 2.17 0.75 -0.86
C LEU A 91 3.35 0.86 0.10
N PHE A 92 4.25 -0.14 0.12
CA PHE A 92 5.51 -0.03 0.87
C PHE A 92 6.39 1.09 0.34
N GLY A 93 6.53 1.22 -0.98
CA GLY A 93 7.29 2.30 -1.61
C GLY A 93 6.76 3.68 -1.21
N LEU A 94 5.45 3.91 -1.34
CA LEU A 94 4.79 5.15 -0.94
C LEU A 94 4.94 5.42 0.57
N GLY A 95 4.73 4.42 1.41
CA GLY A 95 4.88 4.54 2.86
C GLY A 95 6.30 4.95 3.27
N PHE A 96 7.32 4.30 2.73
CA PHE A 96 8.72 4.65 3.00
C PHE A 96 9.12 6.01 2.42
N LEU A 97 8.60 6.41 1.26
CA LEU A 97 8.82 7.75 0.72
C LEU A 97 8.20 8.83 1.61
N LEU A 98 6.98 8.62 2.11
CA LEU A 98 6.35 9.55 3.04
C LEU A 98 7.12 9.64 4.37
N ILE A 99 7.62 8.51 4.88
CA ILE A 99 8.52 8.50 6.05
C ILE A 99 9.80 9.28 5.73
N TYR A 100 10.40 9.10 4.55
CA TYR A 100 11.58 9.84 4.14
C TYR A 100 11.34 11.35 4.09
N LEU A 101 10.23 11.79 3.50
CA LEU A 101 9.87 13.21 3.46
C LEU A 101 9.71 13.82 4.85
N LYS A 102 9.31 13.04 5.85
CA LYS A 102 9.06 13.52 7.23
C LYS A 102 10.25 13.35 8.18
N LYS A 103 11.02 12.27 8.06
CA LYS A 103 12.11 11.89 8.98
C LYS A 103 13.49 11.84 8.34
N GLY A 104 13.61 12.00 7.02
CA GLY A 104 14.87 11.88 6.28
C GLY A 104 15.41 10.46 6.15
N VAL A 105 14.67 9.44 6.61
CA VAL A 105 15.08 8.03 6.61
C VAL A 105 14.22 7.18 5.67
N GLY A 106 14.76 6.10 5.12
CA GLY A 106 14.00 5.16 4.29
C GLY A 106 13.96 5.49 2.79
N LYS A 107 14.66 6.53 2.31
CA LYS A 107 14.74 6.90 0.88
C LYS A 107 15.04 5.70 -0.03
N GLY A 108 16.10 4.95 0.30
CA GLY A 108 16.55 3.83 -0.50
C GLY A 108 15.49 2.73 -0.63
N ALA A 109 14.86 2.37 0.49
CA ALA A 109 13.77 1.38 0.48
C ALA A 109 12.55 1.90 -0.30
N GLY A 110 12.14 3.15 -0.08
CA GLY A 110 11.01 3.76 -0.78
C GLY A 110 11.21 3.79 -2.30
N ILE A 111 12.35 4.30 -2.78
CA ILE A 111 12.66 4.33 -4.20
C ILE A 111 12.73 2.91 -4.79
N LEU A 112 13.40 1.98 -4.10
CA LEU A 112 13.53 0.60 -4.55
C LEU A 112 12.16 -0.05 -4.76
N PHE A 113 11.27 0.03 -3.76
CA PHE A 113 9.93 -0.56 -3.85
C PHE A 113 9.05 0.11 -4.91
N ILE A 114 9.14 1.43 -5.09
CA ILE A 114 8.47 2.11 -6.20
C ILE A 114 8.97 1.59 -7.55
N ILE A 115 10.30 1.53 -7.76
CA ILE A 115 10.88 1.02 -9.00
C ILE A 115 10.39 -0.40 -9.28
N ILE A 116 10.46 -1.29 -8.28
CA ILE A 116 9.96 -2.67 -8.42
C ILE A 116 8.48 -2.67 -8.82
N SER A 117 7.64 -1.91 -8.12
CA SER A 117 6.21 -1.87 -8.43
C SER A 117 5.92 -1.37 -9.85
N VAL A 118 6.61 -0.31 -10.30
CA VAL A 118 6.46 0.23 -11.65
C VAL A 118 6.92 -0.78 -12.70
N LEU A 119 8.07 -1.43 -12.49
CA LEU A 119 8.55 -2.49 -13.38
C LEU A 119 7.53 -3.64 -13.48
N LEU A 120 6.96 -4.08 -12.36
CA LEU A 120 5.95 -5.15 -12.35
C LEU A 120 4.60 -4.73 -12.94
N ILE A 121 4.21 -3.45 -12.86
CA ILE A 121 2.99 -2.94 -13.52
C ILE A 121 3.15 -2.93 -15.05
N PHE A 122 4.35 -2.61 -15.54
CA PHE A 122 4.58 -2.32 -16.95
C PHE A 122 5.46 -3.35 -17.67
N TYR A 123 5.78 -4.49 -17.06
CA TYR A 123 6.78 -5.43 -17.59
C TYR A 123 6.47 -5.89 -19.01
N GLU A 124 5.22 -6.23 -19.32
CA GLU A 124 4.82 -6.66 -20.67
C GLU A 124 5.08 -5.58 -21.72
N LYS A 125 4.71 -4.33 -21.41
CA LYS A 125 4.95 -3.19 -22.30
C LYS A 125 6.43 -2.87 -22.45
N ILE A 126 7.21 -3.04 -21.38
CA ILE A 126 8.67 -2.86 -21.41
C ILE A 126 9.30 -3.91 -22.32
N LEU A 127 8.93 -5.19 -22.18
CA LEU A 127 9.46 -6.27 -23.01
C LEU A 127 9.05 -6.12 -24.48
N ASP A 128 7.81 -5.72 -24.73
CA ASP A 128 7.32 -5.44 -26.08
C ASP A 128 8.08 -4.28 -26.75
N PHE A 129 8.32 -3.19 -26.01
CA PHE A 129 9.12 -2.06 -26.47
C PHE A 129 10.55 -2.48 -26.90
N PHE A 130 11.14 -3.46 -26.22
CA PHE A 130 12.47 -3.99 -26.57
C PHE A 130 12.42 -5.11 -27.62
N GLY A 131 11.25 -5.48 -28.15
CA GLY A 131 11.09 -6.56 -29.13
C GLY A 131 11.35 -7.95 -28.56
N ILE A 132 11.22 -8.12 -27.24
CA ILE A 132 11.52 -9.35 -26.49
C ILE A 132 10.29 -9.86 -25.72
N SER A 133 9.09 -9.65 -26.27
CA SER A 133 7.81 -10.07 -25.68
C SER A 133 7.72 -11.57 -25.44
N ASN A 134 8.47 -12.38 -26.19
CA ASN A 134 8.61 -13.82 -26.00
C ASN A 134 9.19 -14.21 -24.62
N TYR A 135 9.77 -13.29 -23.87
CA TYR A 135 10.28 -13.52 -22.52
C TYR A 135 9.29 -13.15 -21.40
N ALA A 136 8.06 -12.71 -21.74
CA ALA A 136 7.08 -12.29 -20.73
C ALA A 136 6.72 -13.39 -19.72
N GLU A 137 6.51 -14.63 -20.19
CA GLU A 137 6.22 -15.77 -19.31
C GLU A 137 7.39 -16.08 -18.38
N ALA A 138 8.62 -16.07 -18.91
CA ALA A 138 9.82 -16.26 -18.11
C ALA A 138 9.96 -15.16 -17.05
N PHE A 139 9.74 -13.89 -17.41
CA PHE A 139 9.79 -12.79 -16.45
C PHE A 139 8.75 -12.98 -15.33
N SER A 140 7.51 -13.32 -15.70
CA SER A 140 6.41 -13.57 -14.75
C SER A 140 6.74 -14.69 -13.75
N ALA A 141 7.44 -15.74 -14.18
CA ALA A 141 7.86 -16.84 -13.31
C ALA A 141 9.07 -16.50 -12.41
N TYR A 142 10.02 -15.68 -12.89
CA TYR A 142 11.35 -15.55 -12.26
C TYR A 142 11.62 -14.21 -11.57
N TRP A 143 10.76 -13.20 -11.68
CA TRP A 143 10.95 -11.93 -10.94
C TRP A 143 11.13 -12.11 -9.40
N PRO A 144 10.55 -13.13 -8.70
CA PRO A 144 10.83 -13.32 -7.28
C PRO A 144 12.29 -13.66 -7.00
N VAL A 145 12.96 -14.37 -7.92
CA VAL A 145 14.40 -14.67 -7.81
C VAL A 145 15.21 -13.38 -7.87
N ALA A 146 14.86 -12.47 -8.77
CA ALA A 146 15.52 -11.16 -8.85
C ALA A 146 15.38 -10.36 -7.54
N LEU A 147 14.23 -10.44 -6.86
CA LEU A 147 14.05 -9.83 -5.55
C LEU A 147 14.94 -10.44 -4.47
N ILE A 148 15.03 -11.77 -4.42
CA ILE A 148 15.90 -12.48 -3.46
C ILE A 148 17.35 -12.05 -3.67
N LEU A 149 17.83 -12.08 -4.91
CA LEU A 149 19.21 -11.69 -5.25
C LEU A 149 19.48 -10.23 -4.90
N THR A 150 18.53 -9.33 -5.18
CA THR A 150 18.63 -7.91 -4.83
C THR A 150 18.71 -7.72 -3.31
N GLY A 151 17.86 -8.41 -2.56
CA GLY A 151 17.87 -8.37 -1.09
C GLY A 151 19.19 -8.87 -0.50
N LEU A 152 19.68 -10.02 -0.97
CA LEU A 152 20.97 -10.57 -0.56
C LEU A 152 22.12 -9.61 -0.89
N PHE A 153 22.16 -9.09 -2.11
CA PHE A 153 23.19 -8.13 -2.54
C PHE A 153 23.24 -6.89 -1.63
N ILE A 154 22.07 -6.32 -1.30
CA ILE A 154 21.99 -5.16 -0.39
C ILE A 154 22.50 -5.52 1.02
N LEU A 155 22.18 -6.72 1.52
CA LEU A 155 22.62 -7.19 2.83
C LEU A 155 24.15 -7.36 2.90
N TYR A 156 24.75 -7.94 1.86
CA TYR A 156 26.21 -8.16 1.81
C TYR A 156 27.00 -6.88 1.60
N LYS A 157 26.50 -5.94 0.78
CA LYS A 157 27.20 -4.67 0.50
C LYS A 157 27.19 -3.68 1.68
N LYS A 158 26.35 -3.91 2.69
CA LYS A 158 26.22 -3.06 3.88
C LYS A 158 26.90 -3.63 5.13
N LYS A 159 27.56 -4.77 5.02
CA LYS A 159 28.68 -5.15 5.90
C LYS A 159 29.98 -4.63 5.31
#